data_AF-A0A2M8PLC5-F1
#
_entry.id   AF-A0A2M8PLC5-F1
#
_cell.length_a   1.000
_cell.length_b   1.000
_cell.length_c   1.000
_cell.angle_alpha   90.00
_cell.angle_beta   90.00
_cell.angle_gamma   90.00
#
_symmetry.space_group_name_H-M   'P 1'
#
loop_
_entity.id
_entity.type
_entity.pdbx_description
1 polymer ?
#
loop_
_entity_poly.entity_id
_entity_poly.type
_entity_poly.pdbx_seq_one_letter_code
_entity_poly.pdbx_strand_id
1 'polypeptide(L)'
;MKKNHEASFQVWADTALSGQYAGLLPAYEKVYQQYGDVNVVREYLNEAMFGIEGVVFAWRFNQLVQVSKDNSNEEAIQEALSQVRQRAQNFFKDYHAPIDHEILPAMLRAYNKNVPNQYHSEAFTKITDKWGDDFEGYADHIFKKSILLNRDKLNALLTNYQAKHFKKIEKDPLYQLMSGALENYFNNARNELANT
;
A
#
# COMPACT_ATOMS: atom_id res chain seq x y z
N MET A 1 -25.30 -19.93 16.70
CA MET A 1 -24.74 -21.29 16.52
C MET A 1 -23.29 -21.39 17.00
N LYS A 2 -22.36 -20.53 16.55
CA LYS A 2 -20.94 -20.54 16.98
C LYS A 2 -20.74 -20.39 18.51
N LYS A 3 -21.38 -19.39 19.14
CA LYS A 3 -21.28 -19.12 20.58
C LYS A 3 -21.72 -20.29 21.49
N ASN A 4 -22.74 -21.04 21.10
CA ASN A 4 -23.21 -22.18 21.90
C ASN A 4 -22.23 -23.37 21.84
N HIS A 5 -21.51 -23.51 20.72
CA HIS A 5 -20.48 -24.53 20.56
C HIS A 5 -19.20 -24.14 21.30
N GLU A 6 -18.83 -22.85 21.29
CA GLU A 6 -17.72 -22.31 22.08
C GLU A 6 -17.95 -22.50 23.58
N ALA A 7 -19.17 -22.24 24.08
CA ALA A 7 -19.52 -22.50 25.48
C ALA A 7 -19.39 -23.98 25.86
N SER A 8 -19.87 -24.88 25.00
CA SER A 8 -19.76 -26.33 25.23
C SER A 8 -18.31 -26.82 25.15
N PHE A 9 -17.51 -26.24 24.23
CA PHE A 9 -16.09 -26.50 24.10
C PHE A 9 -15.31 -26.03 25.33
N GLN A 10 -15.61 -24.86 25.89
CA GLN A 10 -14.92 -24.34 27.08
C GLN A 10 -15.07 -25.29 28.26
N VAL A 11 -16.30 -25.75 28.53
CA VAL A 11 -16.57 -26.71 29.62
C VAL A 11 -15.77 -28.01 29.45
N TRP A 12 -15.64 -28.50 28.21
CA TRP A 12 -14.79 -29.65 27.90
C TRP A 12 -13.30 -29.32 28.07
N ALA A 13 -12.84 -28.17 27.57
CA ALA A 13 -11.44 -27.76 27.55
C ALA A 13 -10.88 -27.52 28.97
N ASP A 14 -11.74 -27.11 29.91
CA ASP A 14 -11.41 -26.90 31.32
C ASP A 14 -11.11 -28.22 32.05
N THR A 15 -11.63 -29.35 31.54
CA THR A 15 -11.53 -30.66 32.21
C THR A 15 -10.71 -31.70 31.42
N ALA A 16 -10.65 -31.57 30.09
CA ALA A 16 -9.89 -32.46 29.22
C ALA A 16 -8.37 -32.24 29.31
N LEU A 17 -7.59 -33.32 29.22
CA LEU A 17 -6.11 -33.30 29.25
C LEU A 17 -5.52 -32.41 30.36
N SER A 18 -6.13 -32.45 31.56
CA SER A 18 -5.73 -31.64 32.71
C SER A 18 -5.78 -30.11 32.47
N GLY A 19 -6.73 -29.65 31.64
CA GLY A 19 -6.93 -28.23 31.36
C GLY A 19 -6.00 -27.66 30.28
N GLN A 20 -5.30 -28.51 29.51
CA GLN A 20 -4.36 -28.09 28.47
C GLN A 20 -4.96 -27.09 27.45
N TYR A 21 -6.27 -27.14 27.23
CA TYR A 21 -6.96 -26.30 26.25
C TYR A 21 -7.80 -25.17 26.86
N ALA A 22 -7.84 -25.04 28.19
CA ALA A 22 -8.70 -24.08 28.88
C ALA A 22 -8.46 -22.61 28.44
N GLY A 23 -7.20 -22.29 28.09
CA GLY A 23 -6.81 -20.96 27.62
C GLY A 23 -7.04 -20.69 26.14
N LEU A 24 -7.52 -21.67 25.35
CA LEU A 24 -7.56 -21.57 23.89
C LEU A 24 -8.54 -20.51 23.39
N LEU A 25 -9.79 -20.49 23.90
CA LEU A 25 -10.77 -19.49 23.47
C LEU A 25 -10.40 -18.06 23.88
N PRO A 26 -9.95 -17.79 25.12
CA PRO A 26 -9.43 -16.45 25.48
C PRO A 26 -8.23 -16.02 24.63
N ALA A 27 -7.31 -16.96 24.30
CA ALA A 27 -6.19 -16.67 23.43
C ALA A 27 -6.66 -16.32 22.01
N TYR A 28 -7.61 -17.07 21.45
CA TYR A 28 -8.22 -16.72 20.16
C TYR A 28 -8.92 -15.36 20.21
N GLU A 29 -9.71 -15.07 21.24
CA GLU A 29 -10.41 -13.78 21.36
C GLU A 29 -9.43 -12.61 21.35
N LYS A 30 -8.35 -12.70 22.13
CA LYS A 30 -7.29 -11.69 22.16
C LYS A 30 -6.64 -11.51 20.79
N VAL A 31 -6.28 -12.62 20.12
CA VAL A 31 -5.66 -12.58 18.79
C VAL A 31 -6.64 -12.00 17.75
N TYR A 32 -7.92 -12.38 17.76
CA TYR A 32 -8.91 -11.86 16.81
C TYR A 32 -9.18 -10.36 16.99
N GLN A 33 -9.15 -9.85 18.22
CA GLN A 33 -9.28 -8.41 18.47
C GLN A 33 -8.11 -7.63 17.85
N GLN A 34 -6.87 -8.09 18.06
CA GLN A 34 -5.68 -7.45 17.49
C GLN A 34 -5.58 -7.66 15.97
N TYR A 35 -6.03 -8.81 15.47
CA TYR A 35 -6.09 -9.11 14.05
C TYR A 35 -7.12 -8.27 13.29
N GLY A 36 -8.16 -7.79 13.98
CA GLY A 36 -9.21 -6.94 13.39
C GLY A 36 -8.65 -5.68 12.77
N ASP A 37 -7.90 -4.90 13.53
CA ASP A 37 -7.36 -3.61 13.07
C ASP A 37 -6.31 -3.79 11.95
N VAL A 38 -5.43 -4.79 12.10
CA VAL A 38 -4.42 -5.11 11.07
C VAL A 38 -5.06 -5.63 9.79
N ASN A 39 -6.15 -6.40 9.89
CA ASN A 39 -6.92 -6.82 8.72
C ASN A 39 -7.52 -5.65 7.98
N VAL A 40 -8.10 -4.67 8.69
CA VAL A 40 -8.64 -3.46 8.06
C VAL A 40 -7.54 -2.76 7.26
N VAL A 41 -6.35 -2.57 7.83
CA VAL A 41 -5.21 -1.97 7.10
C VAL A 41 -4.87 -2.77 5.83
N ARG A 42 -4.81 -4.11 5.94
CA ARG A 42 -4.51 -4.99 4.81
C ARG A 42 -5.59 -4.94 3.72
N GLU A 43 -6.85 -4.94 4.12
CA GLU A 43 -8.00 -4.86 3.21
C GLU A 43 -7.99 -3.54 2.45
N TYR A 44 -7.83 -2.40 3.12
CA TYR A 44 -7.76 -1.11 2.45
C TYR A 44 -6.48 -0.92 1.62
N LEU A 45 -5.35 -1.54 2.01
CA LEU A 45 -4.18 -1.62 1.12
C LEU A 45 -4.54 -2.33 -0.19
N ASN A 46 -5.19 -3.49 -0.11
CA ASN A 46 -5.56 -4.30 -1.28
C ASN A 46 -6.69 -3.70 -2.13
N GLU A 47 -7.74 -3.20 -1.50
CA GLU A 47 -8.94 -2.74 -2.20
C GLU A 47 -8.83 -1.27 -2.63
N ALA A 48 -8.17 -0.43 -1.83
CA ALA A 48 -8.01 0.99 -2.17
C ALA A 48 -6.71 1.25 -2.93
N MET A 49 -5.55 0.93 -2.37
CA MET A 49 -4.27 1.33 -2.98
C MET A 49 -3.92 0.47 -4.20
N PHE A 50 -4.12 -0.86 -4.13
CA PHE A 50 -3.95 -1.73 -5.28
C PHE A 50 -5.13 -1.66 -6.29
N GLY A 51 -6.25 -1.05 -5.90
CA GLY A 51 -7.38 -0.76 -6.79
C GLY A 51 -7.16 0.43 -7.73
N ILE A 52 -6.18 1.29 -7.45
CA ILE A 52 -5.85 2.46 -8.29
C ILE A 52 -4.73 2.08 -9.27
N GLU A 53 -5.02 2.06 -10.57
CA GLU A 53 -4.10 1.57 -11.59
C GLU A 53 -2.81 2.41 -11.67
N GLY A 54 -2.93 3.74 -11.58
CA GLY A 54 -1.80 4.65 -11.58
C GLY A 54 -0.86 4.45 -10.37
N VAL A 55 -1.42 4.13 -9.21
CA VAL A 55 -0.66 3.86 -7.97
C VAL A 55 0.10 2.53 -8.10
N VAL A 56 -0.57 1.49 -8.60
CA VAL A 56 0.07 0.19 -8.90
C VAL A 56 1.17 0.35 -9.95
N PHE A 57 0.91 1.11 -11.01
CA PHE A 57 1.89 1.38 -12.05
C PHE A 57 3.12 2.11 -11.50
N ALA A 58 2.92 3.12 -10.67
CA ALA A 58 4.03 3.85 -10.05
C ALA A 58 4.91 2.93 -9.20
N TRP A 59 4.31 2.01 -8.43
CA TRP A 59 5.07 1.06 -7.61
C TRP A 59 5.93 0.08 -8.41
N ARG A 60 5.59 -0.18 -9.68
CA ARG A 60 6.42 -1.02 -10.57
C ARG A 60 7.82 -0.44 -10.83
N PHE A 61 8.06 0.82 -10.46
CA PHE A 61 9.38 1.45 -10.52
C PHE A 61 10.23 1.25 -9.26
N ASN A 62 9.69 0.65 -8.18
CA ASN A 62 10.41 0.50 -6.92
C ASN A 62 11.76 -0.20 -7.10
N GLN A 63 11.85 -1.27 -7.90
CA GLN A 63 13.12 -1.94 -8.15
C GLN A 63 14.16 -0.99 -8.77
N LEU A 64 13.78 -0.20 -9.79
CA LEU A 64 14.68 0.79 -10.40
C LEU A 64 15.12 1.84 -9.37
N VAL A 65 14.20 2.26 -8.49
CA VAL A 65 14.50 3.20 -7.39
C VAL A 65 15.53 2.59 -6.44
N GLN A 66 15.31 1.37 -5.94
CA GLN A 66 16.21 0.73 -4.98
C GLN A 66 17.62 0.53 -5.55
N VAL A 67 17.74 -0.12 -6.72
CA VAL A 67 19.07 -0.39 -7.32
C VAL A 67 19.83 0.90 -7.66
N SER A 68 19.11 1.97 -8.04
CA SER A 68 19.71 3.28 -8.30
C SER A 68 20.11 4.02 -7.03
N LYS A 69 19.34 3.86 -5.95
CA LYS A 69 19.59 4.47 -4.64
C LYS A 69 20.77 3.83 -3.93
N ASP A 70 20.89 2.51 -4.05
CA ASP A 70 21.96 1.71 -3.45
C ASP A 70 23.29 1.81 -4.21
N ASN A 71 23.33 2.56 -5.33
CA ASN A 71 24.46 2.63 -6.26
C ASN A 71 24.93 1.23 -6.68
N SER A 72 23.97 0.37 -7.04
CA SER A 72 24.25 -0.95 -7.61
C SER A 72 25.05 -0.84 -8.91
N ASN A 73 25.58 -1.97 -9.38
CA ASN A 73 26.31 -2.00 -10.64
C ASN A 73 25.43 -1.54 -11.83
N GLU A 74 26.09 -1.12 -12.90
CA GLU A 74 25.40 -0.59 -14.08
C GLU A 74 24.45 -1.61 -14.71
N GLU A 75 24.82 -2.90 -14.69
CA GLU A 75 24.01 -3.99 -15.22
C GLU A 75 22.63 -4.09 -14.53
N ALA A 76 22.59 -4.09 -13.19
CA ALA A 76 21.35 -4.13 -12.41
C ALA A 76 20.45 -2.91 -12.68
N ILE A 77 21.05 -1.73 -12.86
CA ILE A 77 20.32 -0.51 -13.20
C ILE A 77 19.74 -0.62 -14.62
N GLN A 78 20.52 -1.09 -15.60
CA GLN A 78 20.06 -1.25 -16.99
C GLN A 78 18.96 -2.32 -17.10
N GLU A 79 19.06 -3.41 -16.35
CA GLU A 79 18.03 -4.44 -16.29
C GLU A 79 16.71 -3.86 -15.76
N ALA A 80 16.74 -3.23 -14.58
CA ALA A 80 15.56 -2.61 -13.99
C ALA A 80 14.98 -1.51 -14.90
N LEU A 81 15.84 -0.72 -15.56
CA LEU A 81 15.43 0.31 -16.51
C LEU A 81 14.72 -0.28 -17.73
N SER A 82 15.23 -1.39 -18.27
CA SER A 82 14.60 -2.12 -19.38
C SER A 82 13.21 -2.63 -18.99
N GLN A 83 13.09 -3.24 -17.80
CA GLN A 83 11.81 -3.73 -17.29
C GLN A 83 10.77 -2.60 -17.16
N VAL A 84 11.14 -1.45 -16.57
CA VAL A 84 10.17 -0.35 -16.42
C VAL A 84 9.81 0.30 -17.77
N ARG A 85 10.70 0.31 -18.76
CA ARG A 85 10.37 0.78 -20.13
C ARG A 85 9.30 -0.10 -20.76
N GLN A 86 9.45 -1.43 -20.65
CA GLN A 86 8.44 -2.36 -21.16
C GLN A 86 7.10 -2.19 -20.42
N ARG A 87 7.15 -2.08 -19.09
CA ARG A 87 5.94 -1.86 -18.27
C ARG A 87 5.25 -0.54 -18.64
N ALA A 88 5.99 0.53 -18.88
CA ALA A 88 5.44 1.83 -19.30
C ALA A 88 4.77 1.74 -20.68
N GLN A 89 5.40 1.08 -21.65
CA GLN A 89 4.79 0.88 -22.96
C GLN A 89 3.49 0.10 -22.90
N ASN A 90 3.41 -0.93 -22.07
CA ASN A 90 2.19 -1.72 -21.91
C ASN A 90 1.12 -0.96 -21.13
N PHE A 91 1.50 -0.25 -20.07
CA PHE A 91 0.58 0.55 -19.27
C PHE A 91 -0.16 1.59 -20.13
N PHE A 92 0.54 2.40 -20.90
CA PHE A 92 -0.09 3.46 -21.70
C PHE A 92 -0.91 2.97 -22.91
N LYS A 93 -0.91 1.67 -23.23
CA LYS A 93 -1.80 1.12 -24.27
C LYS A 93 -3.24 1.03 -23.77
N ASP A 94 -3.40 0.58 -22.54
CA ASP A 94 -4.70 0.20 -21.99
C ASP A 94 -5.17 1.14 -20.86
N TYR A 95 -4.28 1.97 -20.31
CA TYR A 95 -4.60 2.88 -19.21
C TYR A 95 -5.57 3.99 -19.61
N HIS A 96 -6.64 4.14 -18.83
CA HIS A 96 -7.65 5.18 -19.02
C HIS A 96 -7.64 6.18 -17.85
N ALA A 97 -6.87 7.26 -18.01
CA ALA A 97 -6.67 8.27 -16.96
C ALA A 97 -7.96 8.87 -16.37
N PRO A 98 -9.03 9.16 -17.14
CA PRO A 98 -10.27 9.71 -16.56
C PRO A 98 -10.91 8.81 -15.50
N ILE A 99 -10.94 7.49 -15.71
CA ILE A 99 -11.51 6.54 -14.73
C ILE A 99 -10.67 6.52 -13.46
N ASP A 100 -9.34 6.45 -13.60
CA ASP A 100 -8.44 6.42 -12.44
C ASP A 100 -8.47 7.74 -11.65
N HIS A 101 -8.73 8.86 -12.33
CA HIS A 101 -8.96 10.18 -11.72
C HIS A 101 -10.27 10.23 -10.92
N GLU A 102 -11.33 9.57 -11.39
CA GLU A 102 -12.60 9.44 -10.66
C GLU A 102 -12.52 8.45 -9.48
N ILE A 103 -11.77 7.36 -9.63
CA ILE A 103 -11.66 6.29 -8.61
C ILE A 103 -10.76 6.74 -7.45
N LEU A 104 -9.66 7.45 -7.73
CA LEU A 104 -8.66 7.80 -6.72
C LEU A 104 -9.28 8.53 -5.50
N PRO A 105 -10.08 9.60 -5.66
CA PRO A 105 -10.73 10.27 -4.53
C PRO A 105 -11.57 9.34 -3.66
N ALA A 106 -12.37 8.47 -4.29
CA ALA A 106 -13.24 7.54 -3.59
C ALA A 106 -12.44 6.54 -2.75
N MET A 107 -11.35 6.00 -3.32
CA MET A 107 -10.46 5.07 -2.64
C MET A 107 -9.71 5.73 -1.48
N LEU A 108 -9.20 6.95 -1.65
CA LEU A 108 -8.53 7.68 -0.57
C LEU A 108 -9.51 8.07 0.55
N ARG A 109 -10.75 8.43 0.21
CA ARG A 109 -11.79 8.72 1.20
C ARG A 109 -12.17 7.47 2.00
N ALA A 110 -12.29 6.34 1.32
CA ALA A 110 -12.56 5.06 1.97
C ALA A 110 -11.39 4.65 2.89
N TYR A 111 -10.14 4.85 2.44
CA TYR A 111 -8.95 4.63 3.26
C TYR A 111 -8.97 5.53 4.51
N ASN A 112 -9.12 6.85 4.34
CA ASN A 112 -9.12 7.83 5.44
C ASN A 112 -10.20 7.54 6.49
N LYS A 113 -11.38 7.09 6.05
CA LYS A 113 -12.53 6.85 6.92
C LYS A 113 -12.36 5.60 7.79
N ASN A 114 -11.77 4.55 7.23
CA ASN A 114 -11.86 3.21 7.80
C ASN A 114 -10.54 2.69 8.34
N VAL A 115 -9.40 3.18 7.85
CA VAL A 115 -8.10 2.85 8.43
C VAL A 115 -7.92 3.71 9.69
N PRO A 116 -7.64 3.12 10.86
CA PRO A 116 -7.38 3.92 12.06
C PRO A 116 -6.18 4.84 11.86
N ASN A 117 -6.25 6.09 12.34
CA ASN A 117 -5.22 7.11 12.14
C ASN A 117 -3.80 6.68 12.55
N GLN A 118 -3.66 5.79 13.55
CA GLN A 118 -2.36 5.26 13.97
C GLN A 118 -1.67 4.42 12.89
N TYR A 119 -2.43 3.96 11.90
CA TYR A 119 -1.96 3.25 10.72
C TYR A 119 -1.99 4.13 9.47
N HIS A 120 -2.04 5.46 9.59
CA HIS A 120 -1.79 6.34 8.45
C HIS A 120 -0.28 6.55 8.30
N SER A 121 0.24 6.28 7.10
CA SER A 121 1.64 6.57 6.79
C SER A 121 1.93 8.07 6.81
N GLU A 122 3.19 8.47 7.00
CA GLU A 122 3.58 9.88 6.94
C GLU A 122 3.19 10.52 5.59
N ALA A 123 3.30 9.76 4.49
CA ALA A 123 2.87 10.21 3.18
C ALA A 123 1.36 10.50 3.13
N PHE A 124 0.54 9.66 3.75
CA PHE A 124 -0.90 9.86 3.81
C PHE A 124 -1.29 11.03 4.73
N THR A 125 -0.65 11.14 5.90
CA THR A 125 -0.86 12.26 6.82
C THR A 125 -0.55 13.61 6.15
N LYS A 126 0.53 13.70 5.37
CA LYS A 126 0.84 14.92 4.59
C LYS A 126 -0.23 15.29 3.56
N ILE A 127 -0.97 14.31 3.05
CA ILE A 127 -2.08 14.55 2.13
C ILE A 127 -3.25 15.14 2.92
N THR A 128 -3.66 14.50 4.01
CA THR A 128 -4.78 14.97 4.84
C THR A 128 -4.49 16.31 5.51
N ASP A 129 -3.24 16.58 5.90
CA ASP A 129 -2.85 17.87 6.49
C ASP A 129 -2.97 19.02 5.48
N LYS A 130 -2.67 18.75 4.20
CA LYS A 130 -2.66 19.76 3.15
C LYS A 130 -4.02 19.95 2.49
N TRP A 131 -4.77 18.85 2.30
CA TRP A 131 -6.00 18.82 1.51
C TRP A 131 -7.25 18.57 2.35
N GLY A 132 -7.11 18.13 3.61
CA GLY A 132 -8.25 17.68 4.42
C GLY A 132 -8.97 16.52 3.74
N ASP A 133 -10.29 16.66 3.60
CA ASP A 133 -11.16 15.70 2.90
C ASP A 133 -11.37 16.02 1.40
N ASP A 134 -10.65 17.00 0.84
CA ASP A 134 -10.66 17.37 -0.58
C ASP A 134 -9.75 16.43 -1.40
N PHE A 135 -10.16 15.17 -1.51
CA PHE A 135 -9.43 14.17 -2.28
C PHE A 135 -9.58 14.38 -3.80
N GLU A 136 -10.62 15.08 -4.25
CA GLU A 136 -10.81 15.51 -5.63
C GLU A 136 -9.72 16.51 -6.04
N GLY A 137 -9.49 17.55 -5.23
CA GLY A 137 -8.39 18.50 -5.46
C GLY A 137 -7.01 17.83 -5.39
N TYR A 138 -6.85 16.83 -4.52
CA TYR A 138 -5.62 16.03 -4.51
C TYR A 138 -5.45 15.15 -5.76
N ALA A 139 -6.52 14.56 -6.29
CA ALA A 139 -6.49 13.82 -7.55
C ALA A 139 -6.08 14.73 -8.71
N ASP A 140 -6.69 15.91 -8.83
CA ASP A 140 -6.28 16.93 -9.80
C ASP A 140 -4.80 17.28 -9.70
N HIS A 141 -4.31 17.42 -8.47
CA HIS A 141 -2.90 17.67 -8.22
C HIS A 141 -2.01 16.52 -8.71
N ILE A 142 -2.35 15.27 -8.37
CA ILE A 142 -1.61 14.08 -8.80
C ILE A 142 -1.54 14.00 -10.31
N PHE A 143 -2.68 14.04 -11.00
CA PHE A 143 -2.75 13.84 -12.44
C PHE A 143 -2.04 14.96 -13.21
N LYS A 144 -1.99 16.17 -12.64
CA LYS A 144 -1.22 17.30 -13.19
C LYS A 144 0.29 17.19 -12.93
N LYS A 145 0.69 16.69 -11.76
CA LYS A 145 2.09 16.74 -11.29
C LYS A 145 2.88 15.47 -11.56
N SER A 146 2.23 14.31 -11.56
CA SER A 146 2.91 13.02 -11.70
C SER A 146 3.66 12.98 -13.04
N ILE A 147 4.94 12.59 -12.96
CA ILE A 147 5.74 12.30 -14.15
C ILE A 147 5.40 10.92 -14.69
N LEU A 148 4.89 10.03 -13.83
CA LEU A 148 4.59 8.63 -14.14
C LEU A 148 3.30 8.49 -14.96
N LEU A 149 2.29 9.33 -14.75
CA LEU A 149 1.07 9.34 -15.59
C LEU A 149 1.20 10.17 -16.86
N ASN A 150 2.29 10.91 -17.04
CA ASN A 150 2.52 11.69 -18.25
C ASN A 150 3.49 10.95 -19.17
N ARG A 151 2.96 10.36 -20.25
CA ARG A 151 3.72 9.54 -21.21
C ARG A 151 4.99 10.22 -21.71
N ASP A 152 4.91 11.49 -22.11
CA ASP A 152 6.05 12.21 -22.69
C ASP A 152 7.13 12.52 -21.64
N LYS A 153 6.71 12.98 -20.45
CA LYS A 153 7.64 13.23 -19.33
C LYS A 153 8.31 11.94 -18.87
N LEU A 154 7.56 10.84 -18.78
CA LEU A 154 8.10 9.54 -18.39
C LEU A 154 9.10 9.05 -19.44
N ASN A 155 8.74 9.09 -20.73
CA ASN A 155 9.65 8.70 -21.80
C ASN A 155 10.92 9.55 -21.80
N ALA A 156 10.81 10.86 -21.63
CA ALA A 156 11.97 11.75 -21.53
C ALA A 156 12.87 11.41 -20.33
N LEU A 157 12.27 11.07 -19.17
CA LEU A 157 13.00 10.60 -18.00
C LEU A 157 13.73 9.28 -18.27
N LEU A 158 13.04 8.30 -18.87
CA LEU A 158 13.57 6.96 -19.10
C LEU A 158 14.63 6.93 -20.20
N THR A 159 14.52 7.77 -21.23
CA THR A 159 15.54 7.90 -22.28
C THR A 159 16.83 8.48 -21.72
N ASN A 160 16.73 9.49 -20.84
CA ASN A 160 17.88 10.18 -20.25
C ASN A 160 18.18 9.73 -18.81
N TYR A 161 17.82 8.49 -18.48
CA TYR A 161 17.90 8.01 -17.10
C TYR A 161 19.36 7.91 -16.64
N GLN A 162 19.59 8.31 -15.39
CA GLN A 162 20.85 8.19 -14.66
C GLN A 162 20.47 7.79 -13.24
N ALA A 163 21.34 7.08 -12.51
CA ALA A 163 21.03 6.62 -11.14
C ALA A 163 20.42 7.73 -10.28
N LYS A 164 21.03 8.93 -10.25
CA LYS A 164 20.53 10.11 -9.50
C LYS A 164 19.08 10.52 -9.77
N HIS A 165 18.51 10.11 -10.91
CA HIS A 165 17.14 10.42 -11.29
C HIS A 165 16.09 9.59 -10.53
N PHE A 166 16.50 8.57 -9.75
CA PHE A 166 15.59 7.82 -8.86
C PHE A 166 14.77 8.76 -7.97
N LYS A 167 15.36 9.88 -7.52
CA LYS A 167 14.71 10.89 -6.68
C LYS A 167 13.49 11.54 -7.33
N LYS A 168 13.41 11.57 -8.67
CA LYS A 168 12.25 12.08 -9.39
C LYS A 168 11.06 11.12 -9.27
N ILE A 169 11.34 9.81 -9.30
CA ILE A 169 10.34 8.76 -9.15
C ILE A 169 9.93 8.65 -7.67
N GLU A 170 10.91 8.62 -6.77
CA GLU A 170 10.66 8.52 -5.32
C GLU A 170 9.77 9.67 -4.82
N LYS A 171 9.92 10.88 -5.37
CA LYS A 171 9.09 12.05 -5.03
C LYS A 171 7.78 12.16 -5.80
N ASP A 172 7.49 11.25 -6.72
CA ASP A 172 6.22 11.25 -7.44
C ASP A 172 5.07 10.94 -6.47
N PRO A 173 3.97 11.71 -6.47
CA PRO A 173 2.90 11.52 -5.48
C PRO A 173 2.21 10.15 -5.58
N LEU A 174 2.15 9.52 -6.77
CA LEU A 174 1.60 8.16 -6.89
C LEU A 174 2.54 7.11 -6.29
N TYR A 175 3.85 7.31 -6.47
CA TYR A 175 4.85 6.44 -5.86
C TYR A 175 4.79 6.53 -4.34
N GLN A 176 4.68 7.75 -3.81
CA GLN A 176 4.57 8.01 -2.37
C GLN A 176 3.30 7.40 -1.76
N LEU A 177 2.17 7.39 -2.48
CA LEU A 177 0.96 6.71 -2.03
C LEU A 177 1.19 5.22 -1.76
N MET A 178 1.69 4.47 -2.76
CA MET A 178 1.92 3.03 -2.55
C MET A 178 3.05 2.77 -1.56
N SER A 179 4.15 3.52 -1.66
CA SER A 179 5.30 3.35 -0.77
C SER A 179 4.90 3.56 0.69
N GLY A 180 4.15 4.63 0.99
CA GLY A 180 3.69 4.92 2.35
C GLY A 180 2.70 3.86 2.84
N ALA A 181 1.76 3.43 2.00
CA ALA A 181 0.79 2.39 2.38
C ALA A 181 1.47 1.05 2.70
N LEU A 182 2.46 0.64 1.89
CA LEU A 182 3.23 -0.58 2.12
C LEU A 182 4.15 -0.48 3.34
N GLU A 183 4.83 0.66 3.51
CA GLU A 183 5.68 0.92 4.68
C GLU A 183 4.87 0.79 5.96
N ASN A 184 3.71 1.45 6.02
CA ASN A 184 2.84 1.37 7.18
C ASN A 184 2.34 -0.06 7.44
N TYR A 185 1.95 -0.79 6.39
CA TYR A 185 1.51 -2.18 6.56
C TYR A 185 2.64 -3.07 7.10
N PHE A 186 3.84 -3.02 6.50
CA PHE A 186 4.94 -3.91 6.88
C PHE A 186 5.63 -3.53 8.18
N ASN A 187 5.79 -2.24 8.46
CA ASN A 187 6.58 -1.76 9.59
C ASN A 187 5.75 -1.44 10.83
N ASN A 188 4.45 -1.16 10.67
CA ASN A 188 3.57 -0.84 11.79
C ASN A 188 2.55 -1.96 11.99
N ALA A 189 1.56 -2.06 11.09
CA ALA A 189 0.40 -2.93 11.29
C ALA A 189 0.77 -4.41 11.41
N ARG A 190 1.63 -4.94 10.53
CA ARG A 190 2.05 -6.35 10.58
C ARG A 190 2.86 -6.69 11.83
N ASN A 191 3.65 -5.76 12.35
CA ASN A 191 4.51 -6.02 13.50
C ASN A 191 3.72 -6.19 14.79
N GLU A 192 2.52 -5.63 14.89
CA GLU A 192 1.61 -5.88 16.00
C GLU A 192 1.15 -7.35 16.09
N LEU A 193 1.13 -8.07 14.96
CA LEU A 193 0.84 -9.51 14.92
C LEU A 193 2.04 -10.39 15.29
N ALA A 194 3.26 -9.85 15.23
CA ALA A 194 4.48 -10.60 15.51
C ALA A 194 4.88 -10.55 17.00
N ASN A 195 4.32 -9.59 17.76
CA ASN A 195 4.61 -9.36 19.17
C ASN A 195 3.57 -9.97 20.13
N THR A 196 2.73 -10.88 19.64
CA THR A 196 1.66 -11.59 20.37
C THR A 196 1.95 -13.07 20.47
#